data_AF-A0AB36Z923-F1
#
_entry.id   AF-A0AB36Z923-F1
#
_cell.length_a   1.000
_cell.length_b   1.000
_cell.length_c   1.000
_cell.angle_alpha   90.00
_cell.angle_beta   90.00
_cell.angle_gamma   90.00
#
_symmetry.space_group_name_H-M   'P 1'
#
loop_
_entity.id
_entity.type
_entity.pdbx_description
1 polymer ?
#
loop_
_entity_poly.entity_id
_entity_poly.type
_entity_poly.pdbx_seq_one_letter_code
_entity_poly.pdbx_strand_id
1 'polypeptide(L)'
;MVAAVLRELDGIDPYGLEPGREDGAPRHEYASEAAPIASILLRRGRITGEELDAVWRFWFGEPLSALLGDGFAPLLARLDRLAPPSAED
;
A
#
# COMPACT_ATOMS: atom_id res chain seq x y z
N MET A 1 6.58 -9.39 3.92
CA MET A 1 5.39 -8.52 3.87
C MET A 1 5.70 -7.15 3.28
N VAL A 2 6.57 -6.34 3.89
CA VAL A 2 6.88 -4.97 3.41
C VAL A 2 7.23 -4.91 1.91
N ALA A 3 8.16 -5.76 1.44
CA ALA A 3 8.54 -5.80 0.02
C ALA A 3 7.42 -6.28 -0.92
N ALA A 4 6.38 -6.95 -0.43
CA ALA A 4 5.22 -7.33 -1.24
C ALA A 4 4.25 -6.15 -1.36
N VAL A 5 3.99 -5.46 -0.23
CA VAL A 5 3.20 -4.23 -0.21
C VAL A 5 3.84 -3.15 -1.07
N LEU A 6 5.15 -2.94 -0.93
CA LEU A 6 5.89 -1.95 -1.74
C LEU A 6 5.74 -2.24 -3.24
N ARG A 7 5.78 -3.50 -3.65
CA ARG A 7 5.57 -3.87 -5.07
C ARG A 7 4.17 -3.52 -5.57
N GLU A 8 3.15 -3.65 -4.74
CA GLU A 8 1.79 -3.23 -5.10
C GLU A 8 1.67 -1.71 -5.21
N LEU A 9 2.33 -0.95 -4.33
CA LEU A 9 2.37 0.51 -4.38
C LEU A 9 3.16 1.02 -5.59
N ASP A 10 4.37 0.50 -5.81
CA ASP A 10 5.21 0.84 -6.97
C ASP A 10 4.52 0.52 -8.30
N GLY A 11 3.74 -0.57 -8.35
CA GLY A 11 3.03 -0.97 -9.58
C GLY A 11 1.85 -0.08 -9.93
N ILE A 12 1.23 0.58 -8.94
CA ILE A 12 0.16 1.55 -9.16
C ILE A 12 0.72 2.94 -9.35
N ASP A 13 1.81 3.26 -8.66
CA ASP A 13 2.49 4.54 -8.68
C ASP A 13 1.51 5.72 -8.47
N PRO A 14 0.91 5.86 -7.27
CA PRO A 14 -0.19 6.81 -7.06
C PRO A 14 0.14 8.26 -7.40
N TYR A 15 1.42 8.65 -7.36
CA TYR A 15 1.87 10.00 -7.69
C TYR A 15 2.59 10.10 -9.05
N GLY A 16 2.68 9.01 -9.81
CA GLY A 16 3.39 9.01 -11.10
C GLY A 16 4.89 9.31 -10.95
N LEU A 17 5.51 8.85 -9.87
CA LEU A 17 6.91 9.10 -9.54
C LEU A 17 7.87 8.19 -10.31
N GLU A 18 7.35 7.23 -11.07
CA GLU A 18 8.08 6.27 -11.89
C GLU A 18 9.20 5.54 -11.11
N PRO A 19 8.92 4.96 -9.94
CA PRO A 19 9.94 4.43 -9.04
C PRO A 19 10.82 3.37 -9.72
N GLY A 20 12.14 3.59 -9.69
CA GLY A 20 13.14 2.68 -10.25
C GLY A 20 13.38 2.80 -11.76
N ARG A 21 12.87 3.85 -12.43
CA ARG A 21 13.31 4.26 -13.77
C ARG A 21 14.58 5.11 -13.69
N GLU A 22 15.29 5.27 -14.82
CA GLU A 22 16.58 5.97 -14.90
C GLU A 22 16.51 7.42 -14.38
N ASP A 23 15.40 8.12 -14.66
CA ASP A 23 15.11 9.48 -14.19
C ASP A 23 13.95 9.55 -13.17
N GLY A 24 13.47 8.41 -12.70
CA GLY A 24 12.35 8.32 -11.77
C GLY A 24 12.79 8.41 -10.30
N ALA A 25 11.82 8.41 -9.39
CA ALA A 25 12.10 8.33 -7.97
C ALA A 25 12.86 7.03 -7.61
N PRO A 26 13.54 7.00 -6.46
CA PRO A 26 14.11 5.76 -5.93
C PRO A 26 13.11 4.60 -5.95
N ARG A 27 13.59 3.38 -6.24
CA ARG A 27 12.78 2.13 -6.24
C ARG A 27 12.06 1.82 -4.92
N HIS A 28 12.34 2.58 -3.86
CA HIS A 28 11.77 2.39 -2.52
C HIS A 28 11.02 3.62 -2.03
N GLU A 29 10.53 4.45 -2.96
CA GLU A 29 9.86 5.71 -2.65
C GLU A 29 8.70 5.51 -1.68
N TYR A 30 7.90 4.45 -1.86
CA TYR A 30 6.77 4.13 -1.00
C TYR A 30 7.09 3.22 0.20
N ALA A 31 8.37 3.06 0.56
CA ALA A 31 8.77 2.15 1.63
C ALA A 31 8.27 2.59 3.02
N SER A 32 8.15 3.90 3.23
CA SER A 32 7.66 4.51 4.48
C SER A 32 6.20 4.17 4.76
N GLU A 33 5.38 4.08 3.70
CA GLU A 33 3.96 3.72 3.72
C GLU A 33 3.78 2.19 3.73
N ALA A 34 4.65 1.48 3.00
CA ALA A 34 4.58 0.03 2.89
C ALA A 34 4.80 -0.67 4.25
N ALA A 35 5.66 -0.12 5.11
CA ALA A 35 5.96 -0.67 6.43
C ALA A 35 4.74 -0.74 7.37
N PRO A 36 3.99 0.35 7.63
CA PRO A 36 2.80 0.31 8.47
C PRO A 36 1.66 -0.53 7.87
N ILE A 37 1.43 -0.49 6.55
CA ILE A 37 0.44 -1.37 5.88
C ILE A 37 0.78 -2.84 6.11
N ALA A 38 2.05 -3.23 5.92
CA ALA A 38 2.51 -4.58 6.16
C ALA A 38 2.35 -5.01 7.63
N SER A 39 2.56 -4.09 8.58
CA SER A 39 2.35 -4.34 10.01
C SER A 39 0.87 -4.64 10.31
N ILE A 40 -0.06 -3.89 9.71
CA ILE A 40 -1.50 -4.13 9.86
C ILE A 40 -1.87 -5.51 9.31
N LEU A 41 -1.47 -5.81 8.08
CA LEU A 41 -1.73 -7.12 7.44
C LEU A 41 -1.20 -8.29 8.26
N LEU A 42 0.01 -8.19 8.81
CA LEU A 42 0.60 -9.25 9.65
C LEU A 42 -0.13 -9.43 10.98
N ARG A 43 -0.65 -8.36 11.57
CA ARG A 43 -1.27 -8.39 12.90
C ARG A 43 -2.77 -8.73 12.87
N ARG A 44 -3.45 -8.33 11.80
CA ARG A 44 -4.91 -8.42 11.67
C ARG A 44 -5.38 -9.46 10.65
N GLY A 45 -4.47 -9.94 9.79
CA GLY A 45 -4.83 -10.84 8.70
C GLY A 45 -5.63 -10.17 7.57
N ARG A 46 -5.81 -8.85 7.64
CA ARG A 46 -6.55 -8.03 6.66
C ARG A 46 -6.21 -6.55 6.85
N ILE A 47 -6.58 -5.72 5.88
CA ILE A 47 -6.54 -4.25 6.00
C ILE A 47 -7.84 -3.66 5.45
N THR A 48 -8.41 -2.68 6.15
CA THR A 48 -9.59 -1.96 5.65
C THR A 48 -9.20 -0.76 4.77
N GLY A 49 -10.14 -0.28 3.96
CA GLY A 49 -9.92 0.94 3.19
C GLY A 49 -9.63 2.16 4.08
N GLU A 50 -10.29 2.25 5.23
CA GLU A 50 -10.09 3.32 6.21
C GLU A 50 -8.67 3.28 6.82
N GLU A 51 -8.17 2.09 7.13
CA GLU A 51 -6.80 1.89 7.63
C GLU A 51 -5.77 2.26 6.57
N LEU A 52 -6.00 1.86 5.31
CA LEU A 52 -5.13 2.20 4.19
C LEU A 52 -5.09 3.72 3.95
N ASP A 53 -6.25 4.37 3.96
CA ASP A 53 -6.35 5.83 3.84
C ASP A 53 -5.70 6.57 5.02
N ALA A 54 -5.82 6.04 6.24
CA ALA A 54 -5.20 6.64 7.42
C ALA A 54 -3.67 6.59 7.35
N VAL A 55 -3.10 5.45 6.90
CA VAL A 55 -1.66 5.36 6.65
C VAL A 55 -1.24 6.36 5.58
N TRP A 56 -1.95 6.42 4.45
CA TRP A 56 -1.58 7.32 3.36
C TRP A 56 -1.64 8.79 3.78
N ARG A 57 -2.73 9.17 4.46
CA ARG A 57 -2.94 10.53 4.96
C ARG A 57 -1.88 10.96 5.96
N PHE A 58 -1.34 10.04 6.75
CA PHE A 58 -0.25 10.37 7.67
C PHE A 58 1.00 10.89 6.94
N TRP A 59 1.33 10.33 5.78
CA TRP A 59 2.52 10.71 5.01
C TRP A 59 2.27 11.85 4.02
N PHE A 60 1.13 11.83 3.33
CA PHE A 60 0.84 12.75 2.22
C PHE A 60 -0.25 13.79 2.52
N GLY A 61 -0.91 13.71 3.68
CA GLY A 61 -1.96 14.66 4.07
C GLY A 61 -3.31 14.45 3.41
N GLU A 62 -3.44 13.50 2.48
CA GLU A 62 -4.68 13.18 1.76
C GLU A 62 -4.99 11.67 1.79
N PRO A 63 -6.25 11.23 1.62
CA PRO A 63 -6.57 9.81 1.52
C PRO A 63 -6.19 9.24 0.14
N LEU A 64 -5.66 8.02 0.11
CA LEU A 64 -5.30 7.32 -1.13
C LEU A 64 -6.52 7.04 -2.01
N SER A 65 -7.69 6.82 -1.40
CA SER A 65 -8.95 6.64 -2.11
C SER A 65 -9.34 7.84 -2.96
N ALA A 66 -9.04 9.06 -2.52
CA ALA A 66 -9.28 10.27 -3.32
C ALA A 66 -8.33 10.36 -4.51
N LEU A 67 -7.09 9.91 -4.34
CA LEU A 67 -6.07 9.94 -5.39
C LEU A 67 -6.33 8.88 -6.47
N LEU A 68 -6.70 7.66 -6.06
CA LEU A 68 -6.86 6.53 -6.98
C LEU A 68 -8.26 6.41 -7.58
N GLY A 69 -9.29 6.98 -6.96
CA GLY A 69 -10.68 6.81 -7.37
C GLY A 69 -11.05 5.32 -7.53
N ASP A 70 -11.50 4.94 -8.72
CA ASP A 70 -11.88 3.56 -9.06
C ASP A 70 -10.72 2.54 -8.90
N GLY A 71 -9.46 3.01 -8.93
CA GLY A 71 -8.27 2.18 -8.70
C GLY A 71 -8.08 1.74 -7.25
N PHE A 72 -8.78 2.36 -6.30
CA PHE A 72 -8.62 2.09 -4.86
C PHE A 72 -9.11 0.69 -4.46
N ALA A 73 -10.31 0.29 -4.88
CA ALA A 73 -10.86 -1.02 -4.54
C ALA A 73 -10.02 -2.20 -5.08
N PRO A 74 -9.50 -2.16 -6.32
CA PRO A 74 -8.54 -3.15 -6.81
C PRO A 74 -7.24 -3.23 -5.99
N LEU A 75 -6.68 -2.09 -5.56
CA LEU A 75 -5.50 -2.08 -4.68
C LEU A 75 -5.82 -2.76 -3.35
N LEU A 76 -6.91 -2.37 -2.71
CA LEU A 76 -7.31 -2.93 -1.42
C LEU A 76 -7.45 -4.46 -1.49
N ALA A 77 -8.09 -4.97 -2.55
CA ALA A 77 -8.23 -6.40 -2.78
C ALA A 77 -6.90 -7.11 -3.06
N ARG A 78 -5.91 -6.44 -3.66
CA ARG A 78 -4.56 -7.00 -3.85
C ARG A 78 -3.80 -7.06 -2.53
N LEU A 79 -3.87 -6.01 -1.72
CA LEU A 79 -3.22 -5.95 -0.40
C LEU A 79 -3.81 -6.99 0.56
N ASP A 80 -5.13 -7.17 0.57
CA ASP A 80 -5.80 -8.15 1.43
C ASP A 80 -5.32 -9.58 1.14
N ARG A 81 -5.07 -9.92 -0.13
CA ARG A 81 -4.49 -11.22 -0.53
C ARG A 81 -3.03 -11.43 -0.11
N LEU A 82 -2.33 -10.37 0.31
CA LEU A 82 -0.97 -10.50 0.85
C LEU A 82 -0.96 -10.94 2.31
N ALA A 83 -2.08 -10.80 3.02
CA ALA A 83 -2.15 -11.22 4.41
C ALA A 83 -1.82 -12.72 4.54
N PRO A 84 -1.05 -13.12 5.57
CA PRO A 84 -0.90 -14.54 5.85
C PRO A 84 -2.29 -15.13 6.15
N PRO A 85 -2.53 -16.41 5.83
CA PRO A 85 -3.76 -17.06 6.27
C PRO A 85 -3.87 -16.87 7.79
N SER A 86 -5.00 -16.35 8.25
CA SER A 86 -5.26 -16.25 9.69
C SER A 86 -5.02 -17.62 10.30
N ALA A 87 -4.15 -17.69 11.31
CA ALA A 87 -4.02 -18.87 12.15
C ALA A 87 -5.29 -18.94 13.00
N GLU A 88 -6.37 -19.43 12.41
CA GLU A 88 -7.57 -19.86 13.12
C GLU A 88 -7.60 -21.39 13.05
N ASP A 89 -7.13 -22.02 14.13
CA ASP A 89 -7.53 -23.35 14.61
C ASP A 89 -7.72 -23.25 16.13
#